data_AF-A0A7M3X4Z9-F1
#
_entry.id   AF-A0A7M3X4Z9-F1
#
_cell.length_a   1.000
_cell.length_b   1.000
_cell.length_c   1.000
_cell.angle_alpha   90.00
_cell.angle_beta   90.00
_cell.angle_gamma   90.00
#
_symmetry.space_group_name_H-M   'P 1'
#
loop_
_entity.id
_entity.type
_entity.pdbx_description
1 polymer ?
#
loop_
_entity_poly.entity_id
_entity_poly.type
_entity_poly.pdbx_seq_one_letter_code
_entity_poly.pdbx_strand_id
1 'polypeptide(L)' 'MGRKEDNIKKATEVMHILPQIRNLCIAAHIDHGKTTLSDNLIAGAGMMSNELA' A
#
# COMPACT_ATOMS: atom_id res chain seq x y z
N MET A 1 -12.91 -0.05 6.89
CA MET A 1 -11.56 -0.31 7.42
C MET A 1 -11.46 -1.81 7.66
N GLY A 2 -10.61 -2.55 6.93
CA GLY A 2 -10.36 -3.94 7.29
C GLY A 2 -9.74 -3.96 8.68
N ARG A 3 -10.21 -4.83 9.58
CA ARG A 3 -9.57 -4.98 10.89
C ARG A 3 -8.12 -5.39 10.61
N LYS A 4 -7.15 -4.83 11.34
CA LYS A 4 -5.71 -5.06 11.11
C LYS A 4 -5.40 -6.56 10.94
N GLU A 5 -6.10 -7.40 11.69
CA GLU A 5 -6.02 -8.85 11.65
C GLU A 5 -6.40 -9.44 10.28
N ASP A 6 -7.43 -8.91 9.62
CA ASP A 6 -7.91 -9.40 8.32
C ASP A 6 -6.91 -9.08 7.20
N ASN A 7 -6.31 -7.89 7.24
CA ASN A 7 -5.28 -7.49 6.28
C ASN A 7 -4.02 -8.36 6.43
N ILE A 8 -3.62 -8.68 7.67
CA ILE A 8 -2.50 -9.59 7.95
C ILE A 8 -2.80 -10.99 7.42
N LYS A 9 -3.99 -11.54 7.69
CA LYS A 9 -4.39 -12.86 7.17
C LYS A 9 -4.32 -12.89 5.65
N LYS A 10 -4.89 -11.88 4.99
CA LYS A 10 -4.91 -11.80 3.53
C LYS A 10 -3.50 -11.66 2.94
N ALA A 11 -2.63 -10.88 3.56
CA ALA A 11 -1.23 -10.78 3.15
C ALA A 11 -0.50 -12.14 3.26
N THR A 12 -0.71 -12.87 4.36
CA THR A 12 -0.15 -14.21 4.57
C THR A 12 -0.70 -15.26 3.60
N GLU A 13 -1.93 -15.11 3.11
CA GLU A 13 -2.45 -15.99 2.05
C GLU A 13 -1.82 -15.64 0.69
N VAL A 14 -1.78 -14.35 0.34
CA VAL A 14 -1.31 -13.87 -0.97
C VAL A 14 0.20 -14.07 -1.16
N MET A 15 1.01 -14.08 -0.10
CA MET A 15 2.47 -14.30 -0.22
C MET A 15 2.84 -15.64 -0.87
N HIS A 16 1.93 -16.61 -0.90
CA HIS A 16 2.14 -17.91 -1.54
C HIS A 16 1.61 -17.97 -2.99
N ILE A 17 0.98 -16.91 -3.49
CA ILE A 17 0.36 -16.85 -4.82
C ILE A 17 1.18 -15.89 -5.70
N LEU A 18 2.30 -16.38 -6.23
CA LEU A 18 3.25 -15.58 -7.03
C LEU A 18 2.59 -14.68 -8.11
N PRO A 19 1.59 -15.13 -8.91
CA PRO A 19 0.95 -14.28 -9.91
C PRO A 19 0.22 -13.05 -9.35
N GLN A 20 -0.08 -13.01 -8.05
CA GLN A 20 -0.75 -11.91 -7.36
C GLN A 20 0.21 -10.90 -6.71
N ILE A 21 1.52 -11.18 -6.71
CA ILE A 21 2.53 -10.28 -6.14
C ILE A 21 2.98 -9.26 -7.19
N ARG A 22 3.13 -7.99 -6.78
CA ARG A 22 3.71 -6.91 -7.59
C ARG A 22 4.77 -6.18 -6.78
N ASN A 23 6.04 -6.44 -7.12
CA ASN A 23 7.17 -5.68 -6.56
C ASN A 23 7.34 -4.43 -7.42
N LEU A 24 7.07 -3.25 -6.84
CA LEU A 24 7.05 -1.97 -7.55
C LEU A 24 7.75 -0.87 -6.75
N CYS A 25 8.21 0.16 -7.46
CA CYS A 25 8.88 1.33 -6.90
C CYS A 25 8.32 2.60 -7.55
N ILE A 26 8.18 3.68 -6.77
CA ILE A 26 7.81 5.00 -7.26
C ILE A 26 9.06 5.87 -7.30
N ALA A 27 9.46 6.32 -8.49
CA ALA A 27 10.59 7.20 -8.70
C ALA A 27 10.17 8.44 -9.49
N ALA A 28 10.66 9.60 -9.08
CA ALA A 28 10.44 10.87 -9.75
C ALA A 28 11.52 11.89 -9.31
N HIS A 29 11.62 13.00 -10.04
CA HIS A 29 12.51 14.11 -9.68
C HIS A 29 12.10 14.77 -8.34
N ILE A 30 12.98 15.60 -7.77
CA ILE A 30 12.65 16.36 -6.54
C ILE A 30 11.37 17.17 -6.76
N ASP A 31 10.53 17.25 -5.73
CA ASP A 31 9.24 17.96 -5.74
C ASP A 31 8.15 17.45 -6.71
N HIS A 32 8.35 16.30 -7.35
CA HIS A 32 7.34 15.67 -8.21
C HIS A 32 6.34 14.76 -7.45
N GLY A 33 6.22 14.92 -6.13
CA GLY A 33 5.16 14.26 -5.36
C GLY A 33 5.30 12.74 -5.17
N LYS A 34 6.52 12.19 -5.13
CA LYS A 34 6.75 10.74 -4.86
C LYS A 34 6.06 10.28 -3.57
N THR A 35 6.31 11.00 -2.48
CA THR A 35 5.78 10.72 -1.13
C THR A 35 4.27 10.94 -1.10
N THR A 36 3.79 12.06 -1.65
CA THR A 36 2.35 12.35 -1.76
C THR A 36 1.59 11.26 -2.52
N LEU A 37 2.17 10.73 -3.60
CA LEU A 37 1.56 9.63 -4.36
C LEU A 37 1.54 8.34 -3.54
N SER A 38 2.65 7.96 -2.90
CA SER A 38 2.70 6.73 -2.10
C SER A 38 1.73 6.75 -0.93
N ASP A 39 1.62 7.88 -0.23
CA ASP A 39 0.79 7.99 0.97
C ASP A 39 -0.70 7.92 0.61
N ASN A 40 -1.09 8.60 -0.47
CA ASN A 40 -2.47 8.54 -0.99
C ASN A 40 -2.86 7.16 -1.52
N LEU A 41 -1.92 6.40 -2.11
CA LEU A 41 -2.20 5.02 -2.55
C LEU A 41 -2.45 4.09 -1.35
N ILE A 42 -1.65 4.22 -0.29
CA ILE A 42 -1.80 3.42 0.93
C ILE A 42 -3.11 3.78 1.65
N ALA A 43 -3.42 5.08 1.75
CA ALA A 43 -4.64 5.56 2.39
C ALA A 43 -5.89 5.18 1.58
N GLY A 44 -5.87 5.35 0.25
CA GLY A 44 -6.93 4.92 -0.66
C GLY A 44 -7.16 3.41 -0.69
N ALA A 45 -6.11 2.61 -0.45
CA ALA A 45 -6.22 1.16 -0.24
C ALA A 45 -6.77 0.79 1.15
N GLY A 46 -7.01 1.76 2.03
CA GLY A 46 -7.50 1.54 3.39
C GLY A 46 -6.46 0.93 4.33
N MET A 47 -5.17 1.07 4.00
CA MET A 47 -4.04 0.53 4.77
C MET A 47 -3.44 1.55 5.76
N MET A 48 -3.84 2.82 5.66
CA MET A 48 -3.47 3.92 6.56
C MET A 48 -4.67 4.88 6.75
N SER A 49 -4.70 5.61 7.87
CA SER A 49 -5.69 6.68 8.07
C SER A 49 -5.40 7.84 7.12
N ASN A 50 -6.45 8.44 6.54
CA ASN A 50 -6.33 9.69 5.77
C ASN A 50 -5.83 10.86 6.62
N GLU A 51 -5.92 10.79 7.95
CA GLU A 51 -5.40 11.83 8.85
C GLU A 51 -3.87 11.75 8.99
N LEU A 52 -3.26 10.62 8.60
CA LEU A 52 -1.82 10.36 8.64
C LEU A 52 -1.17 10.41 7.25
N ALA A 53 -1.97 10.62 6.20
CA ALA A 53 -1.56 10.69 4.79
C ALA A 53 -1.54 12.16 4.32
#